data_AF-A0A356W806-F1
#
_entry.id   AF-A0A356W806-F1
#
_cell.length_a   1.000
_cell.length_b   1.000
_cell.length_c   1.000
_cell.angle_alpha   90.00
_cell.angle_beta   90.00
_cell.angle_gamma   90.00
#
_symmetry.space_group_name_H-M   'P 1'
#
loop_
_entity.id
_entity.type
_entity.pdbx_description
1 polymer ?
#
loop_
_entity_poly.entity_id
_entity_poly.type
_entity_poly.pdbx_seq_one_letter_code
_entity_poly.pdbx_strand_id
1 'polypeptide(L)'
;YMVWEDGRITQLVEEDKRAWHAGVASWQGQQDLNSRSIGIEIVNGGHDFRAPDGGLPPYPRPQIHAVLDLVHDILGRHAIPATRILGHSDIAPLRKQDPGEHFPWERLARAGISLWPDFDGTTKEVIGKGLERGASGSSVWRLQTMLSEIGYGFDVTDIYGETCENVVTAFQRRWLPEQVTGQADLTTLRRIGVIHALFAA
;
A
#
# COMPACT_ATOMS: atom_id res chain seq x y z
N TYR A 1 -13.09 8.50 9.12
CA TYR A 1 -13.26 7.79 10.39
C TYR A 1 -11.97 7.82 11.19
N MET A 2 -12.08 7.68 12.51
CA MET A 2 -10.97 7.41 13.43
C MET A 2 -11.27 6.09 14.16
N VAL A 3 -10.32 5.16 14.18
CA VAL A 3 -10.43 3.88 14.90
C VAL A 3 -9.40 3.86 16.03
N TRP A 4 -9.89 3.84 17.27
CA TRP A 4 -9.07 3.85 18.48
C TRP A 4 -8.52 2.45 18.80
N GLU A 5 -7.46 2.39 19.62
CA GLU A 5 -6.78 1.14 20.00
C GLU A 5 -7.71 0.11 20.67
N ASP A 6 -8.75 0.58 21.35
CA ASP A 6 -9.78 -0.25 21.99
C ASP A 6 -10.91 -0.71 21.03
N GLY A 7 -10.85 -0.32 19.76
CA GLY A 7 -11.84 -0.66 18.74
C GLY A 7 -13.02 0.31 18.65
N ARG A 8 -13.08 1.36 19.48
CA ARG A 8 -14.09 2.42 19.27
C ARG A 8 -13.88 3.09 17.92
N ILE A 9 -14.98 3.43 17.26
CA ILE A 9 -14.99 4.12 15.97
C ILE A 9 -15.66 5.47 16.15
N THR A 10 -15.03 6.52 15.64
CA THR A 10 -15.60 7.86 15.57
C THR A 10 -15.70 8.32 14.12
N GLN A 11 -16.90 8.67 13.68
CA GLN A 11 -17.10 9.37 12.41
C GLN A 11 -16.89 10.87 12.65
N LEU A 12 -15.82 11.42 12.07
CA LEU A 12 -15.49 12.84 12.19
C LEU A 12 -16.08 13.68 11.05
N VAL A 13 -16.28 13.05 9.89
CA VAL A 13 -16.77 13.68 8.66
C VAL A 13 -17.73 12.69 8.00
N GLU A 14 -18.90 13.17 7.56
CA GLU A 14 -19.86 12.40 6.78
C GLU A 14 -19.24 11.97 5.44
N GLU A 15 -19.59 10.80 4.91
CA GLU A 15 -18.94 10.24 3.72
C GLU A 15 -19.27 10.97 2.41
N ASP A 16 -20.37 11.72 2.37
CA ASP A 16 -20.72 12.60 1.25
C ASP A 16 -19.99 13.96 1.32
N LYS A 17 -19.15 14.17 2.34
CA LYS A 17 -18.32 15.36 2.51
C LYS A 17 -16.84 15.04 2.31
N ARG A 18 -16.08 16.08 1.94
CA ARG A 18 -14.64 15.99 1.71
C ARG A 18 -13.87 16.12 3.03
N ALA A 19 -13.38 14.99 3.54
CA ALA A 19 -12.35 14.99 4.59
C ALA A 19 -10.97 15.37 4.03
N TRP A 20 -10.07 15.87 4.88
CA TRP A 20 -8.69 16.21 4.50
C TRP A 20 -7.72 15.18 5.08
N HIS A 21 -7.48 14.09 4.35
CA HIS A 21 -6.68 12.96 4.83
C HIS A 21 -5.57 12.55 3.87
N ALA A 22 -5.83 12.44 2.56
CA ALA A 22 -4.85 12.02 1.56
C ALA A 22 -3.80 13.11 1.22
N GLY A 23 -4.21 14.38 1.26
CA GLY A 23 -3.37 15.50 0.85
C GLY A 23 -2.97 15.42 -0.63
N VAL A 24 -1.70 15.73 -0.95
CA VAL A 24 -1.14 15.51 -2.29
C VAL A 24 -0.91 14.01 -2.47
N ALA A 25 -1.72 13.39 -3.33
CA ALA A 25 -1.74 11.96 -3.57
C ALA A 25 -2.33 11.65 -4.95
N SER A 26 -2.01 10.47 -5.48
CA SER A 26 -2.56 9.98 -6.74
C SER A 26 -2.63 8.46 -6.79
N TRP A 27 -3.64 7.93 -7.48
CA TRP A 27 -3.79 6.50 -7.75
C TRP A 27 -4.47 6.28 -9.09
N GLN A 28 -3.92 5.43 -9.95
CA GLN A 28 -4.48 5.10 -11.28
C GLN A 28 -4.82 6.36 -12.10
N GLY A 29 -3.90 7.33 -12.13
CA GLY A 29 -4.06 8.60 -12.84
C GLY A 29 -5.04 9.59 -12.19
N GLN A 30 -5.76 9.21 -11.13
CA GLN A 30 -6.64 10.11 -10.40
C GLN A 30 -5.85 10.90 -9.36
N GLN A 31 -6.05 12.21 -9.33
CA GLN A 31 -5.53 13.13 -8.32
C GLN A 31 -6.68 13.62 -7.42
N ASP A 32 -6.37 14.48 -6.45
CA ASP A 32 -7.30 15.00 -5.43
C ASP A 32 -8.11 13.89 -4.77
N LEU A 33 -7.40 12.89 -4.24
CA LEU A 33 -8.03 11.70 -3.68
C LEU A 33 -8.94 12.02 -2.48
N ASN A 34 -8.70 13.11 -1.75
CA ASN A 34 -9.64 13.60 -0.72
C ASN A 34 -11.08 13.74 -1.24
N SER A 35 -11.27 14.10 -2.50
CA SER A 35 -12.59 14.27 -3.12
C SER A 35 -13.16 12.97 -3.69
N ARG A 36 -12.43 11.86 -3.59
CA ARG A 36 -12.71 10.57 -4.24
C ARG A 36 -12.56 9.37 -3.30
N SER A 37 -12.35 9.60 -2.01
CA SER A 37 -12.10 8.54 -1.04
C SER A 37 -12.70 8.85 0.33
N ILE A 38 -12.94 7.78 1.09
CA ILE A 38 -13.23 7.83 2.51
C ILE A 38 -11.92 7.53 3.26
N GLY A 39 -11.50 8.45 4.12
CA GLY A 39 -10.31 8.26 4.96
C GLY A 39 -10.63 7.52 6.26
N ILE A 40 -9.81 6.54 6.63
CA ILE A 40 -9.85 5.86 7.93
C ILE A 40 -8.49 6.07 8.60
N GLU A 41 -8.46 6.91 9.63
CA GLU A 41 -7.32 7.03 10.52
C GLU A 41 -7.38 5.92 11.57
N ILE A 42 -6.26 5.25 11.81
CA ILE A 42 -6.15 4.13 12.74
C ILE A 42 -5.08 4.51 13.75
N VAL A 43 -5.48 4.75 15.00
CA VAL A 43 -4.57 5.23 16.04
C VAL A 43 -3.43 4.23 16.23
N ASN A 44 -2.23 4.63 15.84
CA ASN A 44 -1.01 3.84 15.96
C ASN A 44 0.19 4.78 15.88
N GLY A 45 1.24 4.50 16.65
CA GLY A 45 2.45 5.33 16.70
C GLY A 45 3.28 5.31 15.41
N GLY A 46 3.07 4.31 14.54
CA GLY A 46 3.75 4.18 13.25
C GLY A 46 5.28 4.20 13.37
N HIS A 47 5.92 4.71 12.33
CA HIS A 47 7.39 4.81 12.24
C HIS A 47 7.99 5.86 13.18
N ASP A 48 7.19 6.81 13.68
CA ASP A 48 7.62 7.90 14.55
C ASP A 48 7.74 7.48 16.02
N PHE A 49 6.93 6.50 16.45
CA PHE A 49 6.89 6.01 17.83
C PHE A 49 7.06 4.50 17.88
N ARG A 50 8.31 4.06 17.72
CA ARG A 50 8.69 2.64 17.74
C ARG A 50 8.38 1.98 19.08
N ALA A 51 8.09 0.69 19.03
CA ALA A 51 7.93 -0.15 20.20
C ALA A 51 9.27 -0.30 20.96
N PRO A 52 9.25 -0.76 22.24
CA PRO A 52 10.48 -0.91 23.05
C PRO A 52 11.55 -1.83 22.44
N ASP A 53 11.16 -2.76 21.58
CA ASP A 53 12.05 -3.67 20.85
C ASP A 53 12.63 -3.05 19.56
N GLY A 54 12.29 -1.80 19.24
CA GLY A 54 12.70 -1.09 18.02
C GLY A 54 11.81 -1.36 16.80
N GLY A 55 10.82 -2.23 16.91
CA GLY A 55 9.84 -2.51 15.86
C GLY A 55 8.76 -1.43 15.73
N LEU A 56 7.85 -1.62 14.77
CA LEU A 56 6.63 -0.81 14.70
C LEU A 56 5.62 -1.24 15.78
N PRO A 57 4.88 -0.29 16.39
CA PRO A 57 3.86 -0.62 17.37
C PRO A 57 2.77 -1.49 16.73
N PRO A 58 2.33 -2.58 17.39
CA PRO A 58 1.30 -3.45 16.83
C PRO A 58 -0.06 -2.75 16.82
N TYR A 59 -0.90 -3.12 15.85
CA TYR A 59 -2.32 -2.80 15.90
C TYR A 59 -3.05 -3.78 16.83
N PRO A 60 -3.71 -3.33 17.91
CA PRO A 60 -4.44 -4.22 18.80
C PRO A 60 -5.56 -5.00 18.09
N ARG A 61 -5.83 -6.22 18.56
CA ARG A 61 -6.88 -7.08 17.97
C ARG A 61 -8.26 -6.41 17.91
N PRO A 62 -8.76 -5.73 18.96
CA PRO A 62 -10.05 -5.03 18.89
C PRO A 62 -10.07 -3.94 17.81
N GLN A 63 -8.98 -3.19 17.66
CA GLN A 63 -8.84 -2.17 16.63
C GLN A 63 -8.91 -2.76 15.22
N ILE A 64 -8.21 -3.87 14.95
CA ILE A 64 -8.27 -4.52 13.64
C ILE A 64 -9.65 -5.13 13.35
N HIS A 65 -10.34 -5.68 14.35
CA HIS A 65 -11.73 -6.12 14.15
C HIS A 65 -12.64 -4.96 13.77
N ALA A 66 -12.53 -3.84 14.48
CA ALA A 66 -13.30 -2.63 14.18
C ALA A 66 -13.03 -2.09 12.77
N VAL A 67 -11.78 -2.15 12.29
CA VAL A 67 -11.43 -1.79 10.91
C VAL A 67 -12.11 -2.73 9.91
N LEU A 68 -12.07 -4.05 10.13
CA LEU A 68 -12.71 -5.02 9.24
C LEU A 68 -14.22 -4.78 9.14
N ASP A 69 -14.90 -4.62 10.28
CA ASP A 69 -16.34 -4.39 10.34
C ASP A 69 -16.72 -3.05 9.65
N LEU A 70 -15.95 -1.99 9.92
CA LEU A 70 -16.17 -0.68 9.30
C LEU A 70 -15.98 -0.72 7.79
N VAL A 71 -14.92 -1.35 7.30
CA VAL A 71 -14.67 -1.41 5.86
C VAL A 71 -15.74 -2.27 5.18
N HIS A 72 -16.20 -3.36 5.79
CA HIS A 72 -17.34 -4.11 5.26
C HIS A 72 -18.62 -3.27 5.17
N ASP A 73 -18.94 -2.48 6.19
CA ASP A 73 -20.11 -1.59 6.17
C ASP A 73 -19.99 -0.53 5.05
N ILE A 74 -18.81 0.08 4.89
CA ILE A 74 -18.53 1.03 3.80
C ILE A 74 -18.71 0.36 2.44
N LEU A 75 -18.17 -0.85 2.25
CA LEU A 75 -18.30 -1.61 1.01
C LEU A 75 -19.74 -2.03 0.70
N GLY A 76 -20.58 -2.21 1.73
CA GLY A 76 -22.02 -2.45 1.57
C GLY A 76 -22.78 -1.22 1.05
N ARG A 77 -22.25 -0.01 1.30
CA ARG A 77 -22.86 1.27 0.90
C ARG A 77 -22.25 1.84 -0.38
N HIS A 78 -20.98 1.52 -0.67
CA HIS A 78 -20.23 1.99 -1.82
C HIS A 78 -19.60 0.83 -2.58
N ALA A 79 -19.86 0.75 -3.90
CA ALA A 79 -19.27 -0.26 -4.78
C ALA A 79 -17.78 0.03 -5.08
N ILE A 80 -16.93 -0.09 -4.06
CA ILE A 80 -15.48 0.12 -4.15
C ILE A 80 -14.82 -1.24 -4.43
N PRO A 81 -14.07 -1.42 -5.53
CA PRO A 81 -13.38 -2.68 -5.80
C PRO A 81 -12.21 -2.89 -4.84
N ALA A 82 -11.82 -4.15 -4.61
CA ALA A 82 -10.70 -4.51 -3.74
C ALA A 82 -9.35 -3.87 -4.16
N THR A 83 -9.19 -3.54 -5.46
CA THR A 83 -8.05 -2.79 -6.02
C THR A 83 -7.98 -1.32 -5.56
N ARG A 84 -9.01 -0.82 -4.86
CA ARG A 84 -9.10 0.55 -4.35
C ARG A 84 -9.17 0.63 -2.82
N ILE A 85 -8.81 -0.47 -2.14
CA ILE A 85 -8.52 -0.46 -0.71
C ILE A 85 -7.00 -0.33 -0.54
N LEU A 86 -6.56 0.89 -0.21
CA LEU A 86 -5.18 1.35 -0.35
C LEU A 86 -4.64 1.87 0.98
N GLY A 87 -3.32 1.76 1.17
CA GLY A 87 -2.60 2.52 2.18
C GLY A 87 -2.33 3.94 1.72
N HIS A 88 -2.03 4.83 2.66
CA HIS A 88 -1.59 6.19 2.31
C HIS A 88 -0.23 6.16 1.61
N SER A 89 0.63 5.21 1.98
CA SER A 89 1.89 4.93 1.30
C SER A 89 1.71 4.54 -0.16
N ASP A 90 0.58 3.92 -0.54
CA ASP A 90 0.32 3.54 -1.93
C ASP A 90 0.06 4.77 -2.81
N ILE A 91 -0.68 5.73 -2.26
CA ILE A 91 -1.13 6.93 -2.99
C ILE A 91 -0.18 8.13 -2.87
N ALA A 92 0.69 8.13 -1.86
CA ALA A 92 1.66 9.18 -1.60
C ALA A 92 3.04 8.61 -1.17
N PRO A 93 3.66 7.74 -2.00
CA PRO A 93 4.84 6.96 -1.61
C PRO A 93 6.07 7.80 -1.23
N LEU A 94 6.18 9.02 -1.76
CA LEU A 94 7.28 9.94 -1.47
C LEU A 94 7.16 10.63 -0.10
N ARG A 95 6.01 10.56 0.56
CA ARG A 95 5.69 11.39 1.73
C ARG A 95 5.12 10.59 2.90
N LYS A 96 4.56 9.42 2.62
CA LYS A 96 3.73 8.67 3.57
C LYS A 96 4.17 7.22 3.67
N GLN A 97 4.14 6.72 4.89
CA GLN A 97 4.54 5.36 5.24
C GLN A 97 3.38 4.57 5.85
N ASP A 98 2.33 5.26 6.30
CA ASP A 98 1.12 4.71 6.89
C ASP A 98 0.25 3.93 5.88
N PRO A 99 -0.39 2.82 6.30
CA PRO A 99 -0.44 2.29 7.67
C PRO A 99 0.77 1.41 8.05
N GLY A 100 1.81 1.36 7.21
CA GLY A 100 3.05 0.64 7.49
C GLY A 100 2.99 -0.85 7.22
N GLU A 101 4.17 -1.47 7.24
CA GLU A 101 4.40 -2.87 6.93
C GLU A 101 3.79 -3.85 7.95
N HIS A 102 3.44 -3.39 9.15
CA HIS A 102 2.78 -4.23 10.17
C HIS A 102 1.24 -4.19 10.07
N PHE A 103 0.67 -3.38 9.18
CA PHE A 103 -0.76 -3.38 8.98
C PHE A 103 -1.19 -4.71 8.34
N PRO A 104 -2.21 -5.42 8.88
CA PRO A 104 -2.49 -6.81 8.53
C PRO A 104 -3.30 -6.92 7.23
N TRP A 105 -2.73 -6.48 6.11
CA TRP A 105 -3.35 -6.50 4.79
C TRP A 105 -3.84 -7.89 4.35
N GLU A 106 -3.08 -8.95 4.65
CA GLU A 106 -3.51 -10.33 4.38
C GLU A 106 -4.82 -10.67 5.10
N ARG A 107 -5.00 -10.16 6.32
CA ARG A 107 -6.23 -10.38 7.09
C ARG A 107 -7.43 -9.71 6.45
N LEU A 108 -7.26 -8.50 5.90
CA LEU A 108 -8.30 -7.83 5.12
C LEU A 108 -8.66 -8.64 3.87
N ALA A 109 -7.66 -9.19 3.18
CA ALA A 109 -7.90 -10.01 1.99
C ALA A 109 -8.62 -11.32 2.31
N ARG A 110 -8.27 -11.99 3.41
CA ARG A 110 -9.00 -13.18 3.91
C ARG A 110 -10.45 -12.86 4.30
N ALA A 111 -10.74 -11.61 4.65
CA ALA A 111 -12.11 -11.11 4.85
C ALA A 111 -12.80 -10.68 3.55
N GLY A 112 -12.16 -10.79 2.39
CA GLY A 112 -12.72 -10.38 1.10
C GLY A 112 -12.72 -8.87 0.85
N ILE A 113 -11.98 -8.09 1.66
CA ILE A 113 -11.94 -6.62 1.57
C ILE A 113 -10.87 -6.14 0.58
N SER A 114 -9.72 -6.79 0.55
CA SER A 114 -8.56 -6.35 -0.24
C SER A 114 -7.96 -7.51 -1.03
N LEU A 115 -6.95 -7.21 -1.86
CA LEU A 115 -6.18 -8.24 -2.55
C LEU A 115 -4.99 -8.69 -1.69
N TRP A 116 -4.71 -9.99 -1.76
CA TRP A 116 -3.49 -10.63 -1.28
C TRP A 116 -3.32 -11.99 -1.97
N PRO A 117 -2.78 -12.05 -3.20
CA PRO A 117 -2.62 -13.33 -3.88
C PRO A 117 -1.55 -14.18 -3.20
N ASP A 118 -1.71 -15.49 -3.30
CA ASP A 118 -0.68 -16.46 -2.90
C ASP A 118 0.63 -16.17 -3.62
N PHE A 119 1.73 -16.28 -2.88
CA PHE A 119 3.06 -16.02 -3.40
C PHE A 119 4.10 -16.83 -2.63
N ASP A 120 4.61 -17.86 -3.30
CA ASP A 120 5.65 -18.73 -2.76
C ASP A 120 7.07 -18.19 -3.02
N GLY A 121 7.21 -17.11 -3.79
CA GLY A 121 8.52 -16.52 -4.16
C GLY A 121 9.39 -17.38 -5.09
N THR A 122 8.95 -18.58 -5.47
CA THR A 122 9.77 -19.65 -6.06
C THR A 122 9.52 -19.93 -7.54
N THR A 123 8.60 -19.23 -8.20
CA THR A 123 8.35 -19.46 -9.63
C THR A 123 9.57 -19.08 -10.49
N LYS A 124 10.14 -20.11 -11.16
CA LYS A 124 11.25 -20.20 -12.14
C LYS A 124 12.40 -19.19 -12.02
N GLU A 125 13.63 -19.72 -12.07
CA GLU A 125 14.90 -19.00 -12.07
C GLU A 125 14.85 -17.65 -12.81
N VAL A 126 14.73 -16.55 -12.06
CA VAL A 126 15.08 -15.25 -12.58
C VAL A 126 16.58 -15.15 -12.36
N ILE A 127 17.36 -15.30 -13.43
CA ILE A 127 18.81 -15.11 -13.38
C ILE A 127 19.06 -13.59 -13.46
N GLY A 128 19.61 -13.00 -12.39
CA GLY A 128 19.89 -11.55 -12.35
C GLY A 128 20.23 -11.07 -10.93
N LYS A 129 20.69 -9.82 -10.82
CA LYS A 129 21.09 -9.19 -9.54
C LYS A 129 20.01 -8.31 -8.89
N GLY A 130 18.80 -8.26 -9.45
CA GLY A 130 17.78 -7.26 -9.06
C GLY A 130 18.06 -5.87 -9.63
N LEU A 131 17.28 -4.87 -9.20
CA LEU A 131 17.45 -3.46 -9.56
C LEU A 131 17.49 -2.62 -8.27
N GLU A 132 18.40 -1.65 -8.23
CA GLU A 132 18.59 -0.76 -7.08
C GLU A 132 18.97 0.65 -7.55
N ARG A 133 19.07 1.58 -6.60
CA ARG A 133 19.42 2.98 -6.85
C ARG A 133 20.71 3.08 -7.69
N GLY A 134 20.63 3.83 -8.78
CA GLY A 134 21.72 3.99 -9.75
C GLY A 134 21.66 3.03 -10.94
N ALA A 135 20.79 2.02 -10.94
CA ALA A 135 20.50 1.22 -12.12
C ALA A 135 19.78 2.05 -13.19
N SER A 136 19.94 1.68 -14.46
CA SER A 136 19.22 2.28 -15.57
C SER A 136 18.97 1.32 -16.75
N GLY A 137 18.14 1.75 -17.70
CA GLY A 137 17.83 1.04 -18.94
C GLY A 137 16.47 0.33 -18.93
N SER A 138 16.28 -0.55 -19.92
CA SER A 138 14.98 -1.15 -20.23
C SER A 138 14.35 -1.96 -19.10
N SER A 139 15.16 -2.56 -18.22
CA SER A 139 14.65 -3.31 -17.07
C SER A 139 14.05 -2.38 -16.01
N VAL A 140 14.66 -1.21 -15.79
CA VAL A 140 14.12 -0.18 -14.90
C VAL A 140 12.85 0.41 -15.49
N TRP A 141 12.87 0.75 -16.78
CA TRP A 141 11.67 1.24 -17.47
C TRP A 141 10.49 0.28 -17.32
N ARG A 142 10.71 -1.02 -17.56
CA ARG A 142 9.68 -2.05 -17.42
C ARG A 142 9.13 -2.15 -15.99
N LEU A 143 10.01 -2.16 -14.99
CA LEU A 143 9.61 -2.13 -13.58
C LEU A 143 8.70 -0.92 -13.29
N GLN A 144 9.13 0.27 -13.73
CA GLN A 144 8.40 1.50 -13.49
C GLN A 144 7.04 1.52 -14.19
N THR A 145 6.97 1.03 -15.43
CA THR A 145 5.70 0.83 -16.16
C THR A 145 4.75 -0.07 -15.38
N MET A 146 5.22 -1.23 -14.89
CA MET A 146 4.36 -2.15 -14.12
C MET A 146 3.83 -1.52 -12.83
N LEU A 147 4.67 -0.77 -12.10
CA LEU A 147 4.24 -0.05 -10.89
C LEU A 147 3.22 1.06 -11.23
N SER A 148 3.42 1.79 -12.33
CA SER A 148 2.48 2.80 -12.81
C SER A 148 1.14 2.18 -13.21
N GLU A 149 1.17 1.04 -13.90
CA GLU A 149 -0.03 0.30 -14.33
C GLU A 149 -0.80 -0.35 -13.16
N ILE A 150 -0.11 -0.74 -12.08
CA ILE A 150 -0.78 -1.09 -10.81
C ILE A 150 -1.56 0.11 -10.27
N GLY A 151 -0.95 1.30 -10.29
CA GLY A 151 -1.61 2.54 -9.94
C GLY A 151 -0.74 3.60 -9.26
N TYR A 152 0.52 3.30 -8.93
CA TYR A 152 1.42 4.25 -8.27
C TYR A 152 1.68 5.45 -9.18
N GLY A 153 1.47 6.67 -8.66
CA GLY A 153 1.69 7.89 -9.42
C GLY A 153 3.12 8.41 -9.31
N PHE A 154 3.89 8.28 -10.39
CA PHE A 154 5.22 8.86 -10.56
C PHE A 154 5.62 8.81 -12.04
N ASP A 155 6.66 9.55 -12.42
CA ASP A 155 7.15 9.59 -13.79
C ASP A 155 7.88 8.29 -14.16
N VAL A 156 7.47 7.66 -15.26
CA VAL A 156 8.18 6.52 -15.85
C VAL A 156 9.35 7.05 -16.66
N THR A 157 10.54 6.60 -16.27
CA THR A 157 11.83 6.88 -16.89
C THR A 157 12.54 5.55 -17.17
N ASP A 158 13.83 5.58 -17.39
CA ASP A 158 14.70 4.41 -17.39
C ASP A 158 15.77 4.49 -16.29
N ILE A 159 15.58 5.33 -15.26
CA ILE A 159 16.55 5.55 -14.18
C ILE A 159 15.94 5.15 -12.83
N TYR A 160 16.64 4.30 -12.08
CA TYR A 160 16.27 3.92 -10.74
C TYR A 160 16.79 4.97 -9.76
N GLY A 161 16.08 6.09 -9.69
CA GLY A 161 16.35 7.18 -8.75
C GLY A 161 15.63 7.01 -7.42
N GLU A 162 15.73 8.03 -6.57
CA GLU A 162 15.04 8.10 -5.28
C GLU A 162 13.53 7.90 -5.38
N THR A 163 12.89 8.48 -6.41
CA THR A 163 11.45 8.31 -6.64
C THR A 163 11.07 6.84 -6.84
N CYS A 164 11.82 6.12 -7.68
CA CYS A 164 11.57 4.71 -7.94
C CYS A 164 11.79 3.86 -6.69
N GLU A 165 12.86 4.13 -5.93
CA GLU A 165 13.16 3.46 -4.67
C GLU A 165 12.04 3.65 -3.64
N ASN A 166 11.51 4.87 -3.49
CA ASN A 166 10.41 5.16 -2.58
C ASN A 166 9.10 4.45 -2.98
N VAL A 167 8.81 4.38 -4.28
CA VAL A 167 7.66 3.63 -4.81
C VAL A 167 7.83 2.13 -4.56
N VAL A 168 9.01 1.58 -4.81
CA VAL A 168 9.30 0.16 -4.50
C VAL A 168 9.20 -0.11 -3.00
N THR A 169 9.66 0.81 -2.16
CA THR A 169 9.52 0.71 -0.70
C THR A 169 8.05 0.69 -0.28
N ALA A 170 7.22 1.57 -0.84
CA ALA A 170 5.78 1.58 -0.58
C ALA A 170 5.10 0.28 -1.06
N PHE A 171 5.46 -0.21 -2.25
CA PHE A 171 4.99 -1.50 -2.75
C PHE A 171 5.35 -2.64 -1.79
N GLN A 172 6.59 -2.70 -1.31
CA GLN A 172 7.03 -3.72 -0.36
C GLN A 172 6.24 -3.62 0.96
N ARG A 173 6.04 -2.43 1.52
CA ARG A 173 5.20 -2.25 2.72
C ARG A 173 3.82 -2.88 2.56
N ARG A 174 3.22 -2.75 1.37
CA ARG A 174 1.88 -3.28 1.08
C ARG A 174 1.86 -4.76 0.72
N TRP A 175 2.86 -5.27 0.00
CA TRP A 175 2.78 -6.58 -0.67
C TRP A 175 3.85 -7.58 -0.26
N LEU A 176 4.92 -7.12 0.38
CA LEU A 176 6.07 -7.90 0.84
C LEU A 176 6.64 -7.30 2.15
N PRO A 177 5.84 -7.24 3.22
CA PRO A 177 6.17 -6.45 4.43
C PRO A 177 7.40 -6.97 5.18
N GLU A 178 7.76 -8.24 5.01
CA GLU A 178 8.98 -8.84 5.58
C GLU A 178 10.27 -8.34 4.91
N GLN A 179 10.17 -7.59 3.80
CA GLN A 179 11.31 -7.17 2.99
C GLN A 179 11.15 -5.75 2.44
N VAL A 180 11.08 -4.76 3.34
CA VAL A 180 11.00 -3.34 2.98
C VAL A 180 12.42 -2.75 2.89
N THR A 181 13.03 -2.86 1.71
CA THR A 181 14.43 -2.44 1.45
C THR A 181 14.54 -1.29 0.46
N GLY A 182 13.48 -1.03 -0.32
CA GLY A 182 13.52 -0.13 -1.47
C GLY A 182 14.28 -0.66 -2.68
N GLN A 183 14.93 -1.82 -2.56
CA GLN A 183 15.60 -2.51 -3.67
C GLN A 183 14.63 -3.48 -4.34
N ALA A 184 14.54 -3.45 -5.66
CA ALA A 184 13.75 -4.41 -6.43
C ALA A 184 14.59 -5.68 -6.68
N ASP A 185 14.80 -6.45 -5.62
CA ASP A 185 15.40 -7.78 -5.72
C ASP A 185 14.50 -8.76 -6.49
N LEU A 186 14.97 -9.98 -6.72
CA LEU A 186 14.22 -10.95 -7.53
C LEU A 186 12.84 -11.29 -6.94
N THR A 187 12.74 -11.35 -5.61
CA THR A 187 11.47 -11.58 -4.91
C THR A 187 10.50 -10.43 -5.15
N THR A 188 10.97 -9.19 -4.97
CA THR A 188 10.19 -7.97 -5.21
C THR A 188 9.73 -7.88 -6.66
N LEU A 189 10.61 -8.12 -7.64
CA LEU A 189 10.26 -8.09 -9.07
C LEU A 189 9.18 -9.13 -9.42
N ARG A 190 9.29 -10.35 -8.87
CA ARG A 190 8.26 -11.38 -9.06
C ARG A 190 6.93 -10.97 -8.43
N ARG A 191 6.96 -10.44 -7.20
CA ARG A 191 5.76 -9.97 -6.51
C ARG A 191 5.08 -8.86 -7.29
N ILE A 192 5.83 -7.88 -7.81
CA ILE A 192 5.31 -6.84 -8.69
C ILE A 192 4.64 -7.44 -9.92
N GLY A 193 5.23 -8.45 -10.56
CA GLY A 193 4.60 -9.16 -11.69
C GLY A 193 3.27 -9.82 -11.35
N VAL A 194 3.18 -10.50 -10.21
CA VAL A 194 1.93 -11.12 -9.74
C VAL A 194 0.86 -10.06 -9.46
N ILE A 195 1.23 -8.98 -8.76
CA ILE A 195 0.27 -7.90 -8.44
C ILE A 195 -0.16 -7.17 -9.71
N HIS A 196 0.77 -6.85 -10.62
CA HIS A 196 0.48 -6.22 -11.90
C HIS A 196 -0.56 -7.01 -12.71
N ALA A 197 -0.44 -8.33 -12.77
CA ALA A 197 -1.41 -9.18 -13.47
C ALA A 197 -2.83 -9.09 -12.89
N LEU A 198 -2.99 -8.84 -11.58
CA LEU A 198 -4.30 -8.65 -10.95
C LEU A 198 -4.94 -7.31 -11.29
N PHE A 199 -4.12 -6.28 -11.51
CA PHE A 199 -4.59 -4.94 -11.85
C PHE A 199 -4.81 -4.75 -13.36
N ALA A 200 -4.25 -5.63 -14.19
CA ALA A 200 -4.44 -5.66 -15.64
C ALA A 200 -5.64 -6.50 -16.09
N ALA A 201 -6.28 -7.24 -15.18
CA ALA A 201 -7.45 -8.10 -15.43
C ALA A 201 -8.77 -7.34 -15.31
#